data_AF-A0A918FI67-F1
#
_entry.id   AF-A0A918FI67-F1
#
_cell.length_a   1.000
_cell.length_b   1.000
_cell.length_c   1.000
_cell.angle_alpha   90.00
_cell.angle_beta   90.00
_cell.angle_gamma   90.00
#
_symmetry.space_group_name_H-M   'P 1'
#
loop_
_entity.id
_entity.type
_entity.pdbx_description
1 polymer ?
#
loop_
_entity_poly.entity_id
_entity_poly.type
_entity_poly.pdbx_seq_one_letter_code
_entity_poly.pdbx_strand_id
1 'polypeptide(L)'
;MAPRDLEPRHPAEPGEPGPRGPRDWDEVPAELAFADDGSAPDGPSRWERRSRVIRFTVIVALVAMLAPIVLSTVSVAQSSAARSCAVIVSAYDRDAAGSHVALELFGPGGAGWICYADASGEPRPIANLGLLPGAPPRVLGPDEVPA
;
A
#
# COMPACT_ATOMS: atom_id res chain seq x y z
N MET A 1 -50.53 -44.32 49.99
CA MET A 1 -49.58 -43.64 50.89
C MET A 1 -48.21 -43.76 50.22
N ALA A 2 -47.77 -42.71 49.52
CA ALA A 2 -46.64 -42.76 48.59
C ALA A 2 -45.29 -42.59 49.31
N PRO A 3 -44.21 -43.24 48.84
CA PRO A 3 -42.86 -42.93 49.28
C PRO A 3 -42.38 -41.62 48.65
N ARG A 4 -41.84 -40.74 49.49
CA ARG A 4 -41.21 -39.47 49.12
C ARG A 4 -39.91 -39.71 48.34
N ASP A 5 -39.89 -39.21 47.12
CA ASP A 5 -38.83 -38.43 46.47
C ASP A 5 -37.38 -38.86 46.72
N LEU A 6 -36.86 -39.64 45.77
CA LEU A 6 -35.44 -39.67 45.41
C LEU A 6 -35.10 -38.35 44.69
N GLU A 7 -34.47 -37.40 45.39
CA GLU A 7 -33.77 -36.29 44.73
C GLU A 7 -32.28 -36.66 44.64
N PRO A 8 -31.69 -36.80 43.44
CA PRO A 8 -30.26 -37.05 43.30
C PRO A 8 -29.47 -35.79 43.71
N ARG A 9 -28.63 -35.92 44.75
CA ARG A 9 -27.63 -34.91 45.07
C ARG A 9 -26.64 -34.79 43.90
N HIS A 10 -26.74 -33.69 43.16
CA HIS A 10 -25.72 -33.25 42.21
C HIS A 10 -24.35 -33.15 42.91
N PRO A 11 -23.27 -33.69 42.34
CA PRO A 11 -21.93 -33.43 42.85
C PRO A 11 -21.59 -31.94 42.64
N ALA A 12 -21.02 -31.33 43.67
CA ALA A 12 -20.49 -29.97 43.63
C ALA A 12 -19.46 -29.84 42.51
N GLU A 13 -19.64 -28.85 41.65
CA GLU A 13 -18.70 -28.53 40.58
C GLU A 13 -17.32 -28.18 41.14
N PRO A 14 -16.23 -28.70 40.54
CA PRO A 14 -14.89 -28.36 40.96
C PRO A 14 -14.52 -26.94 40.51
N GLY A 15 -14.38 -26.05 41.50
CA GLY A 15 -13.48 -24.90 41.46
C GLY A 15 -13.73 -23.86 40.37
N GLU A 16 -14.59 -22.88 40.66
CA GLU A 16 -14.52 -21.59 39.99
C GLU A 16 -13.09 -21.02 40.13
N PRO A 17 -12.41 -20.67 39.03
CA PRO A 17 -11.17 -19.90 39.13
C PRO A 17 -11.54 -18.52 39.69
N GLY A 18 -11.04 -18.22 40.89
CA GLY A 18 -11.23 -16.94 41.56
C GLY A 18 -10.84 -15.74 40.70
N PRO A 19 -11.23 -14.52 41.10
CA PRO A 19 -11.03 -13.32 40.30
C PRO A 19 -9.56 -13.21 39.91
N ARG A 20 -9.27 -13.30 38.61
CA ARG A 20 -7.95 -13.00 38.04
C ARG A 20 -7.62 -11.58 38.49
N GLY A 21 -6.68 -11.46 39.42
CA GLY A 21 -6.14 -10.19 39.87
C GLY A 21 -5.63 -9.35 38.69
N PRO A 22 -5.43 -8.04 38.89
CA PRO A 22 -4.95 -7.14 37.85
C PRO A 22 -3.69 -7.75 37.24
N ARG A 23 -3.71 -7.99 35.91
CA ARG A 23 -2.56 -8.53 35.19
C ARG A 23 -1.41 -7.53 35.30
N ASP A 24 -0.33 -7.91 35.97
CA ASP A 24 0.85 -7.11 36.29
C ASP A 24 1.80 -6.90 35.09
N TRP A 25 1.26 -6.68 33.87
CA TRP A 25 2.10 -6.51 32.68
C TRP A 25 3.02 -5.27 32.72
N ASP A 26 2.89 -4.44 33.76
CA ASP A 26 3.75 -3.29 34.05
C ASP A 26 4.96 -3.66 34.93
N GLU A 27 4.97 -4.85 35.55
CA GLU A 27 6.06 -5.30 36.42
C GLU A 27 7.14 -5.98 35.58
N VAL A 28 8.01 -5.14 35.03
CA VAL A 28 9.19 -5.61 34.31
C VAL A 28 10.07 -6.37 35.32
N PRO A 29 10.28 -7.69 35.19
CA PRO A 29 11.03 -8.47 36.16
C PRO A 29 12.45 -7.91 36.29
N ALA A 30 13.00 -7.90 37.51
CA ALA A 30 14.29 -7.26 37.82
C ALA A 30 15.43 -7.73 36.90
N GLU A 31 15.36 -8.97 36.40
CA GLU A 31 16.28 -9.50 35.38
C GLU A 31 16.35 -8.66 34.09
N LEU A 32 15.27 -7.98 33.70
CA LEU A 32 15.19 -7.08 32.54
C LEU A 32 15.50 -5.62 32.89
N ALA A 33 15.42 -5.24 34.17
CA ALA A 33 15.71 -3.87 34.63
C ALA A 33 17.20 -3.50 34.49
N PHE A 34 18.10 -4.50 34.41
CA PHE A 34 19.53 -4.30 34.18
C PHE A 34 19.89 -3.95 32.72
N ALA A 35 18.91 -3.90 31.81
CA ALA A 35 19.14 -3.45 30.43
C ALA A 35 19.11 -1.91 30.26
N ASP A 36 18.90 -1.15 31.34
CA ASP A 36 18.97 0.32 31.34
C ASP A 36 20.23 0.81 32.07
N ASP A 37 21.40 0.64 31.43
CA ASP A 37 22.65 1.25 31.90
C ASP A 37 22.75 2.72 31.47
N GLY A 38 21.91 3.55 32.09
CA GLY A 38 21.89 5.01 31.96
C GLY A 38 23.14 5.70 32.51
N SER A 39 24.33 5.40 31.97
CA SER A 39 25.55 6.18 32.21
C SER A 39 26.52 6.09 31.03
N ALA A 40 26.39 7.02 30.09
CA ALA A 40 27.50 7.37 29.19
C ALA A 40 27.62 8.92 29.11
N PRO A 41 28.82 9.47 29.33
CA PRO A 41 29.07 10.92 29.29
C PRO A 41 28.94 11.47 27.86
N ASP A 42 28.19 12.56 27.71
CA ASP A 42 28.17 13.52 26.58
C ASP A 42 28.54 13.02 25.17
N GLY A 43 27.88 11.95 24.71
CA GLY A 43 27.93 11.50 23.32
C GLY A 43 26.75 10.60 22.99
N PRO A 44 26.24 10.60 21.74
CA PRO A 44 25.11 9.74 21.36
C PRO A 44 25.48 8.29 21.67
N SER A 45 24.74 7.68 22.60
CA SER A 45 24.99 6.33 23.09
C SER A 45 25.14 5.37 21.90
N ARG A 46 26.04 4.38 22.00
CA ARG A 46 26.23 3.37 20.94
C ARG A 46 24.92 2.66 20.58
N TRP A 47 23.98 2.61 21.54
CA TRP A 47 22.62 2.13 21.39
C TRP A 47 21.79 2.94 20.38
N GLU A 48 21.83 4.27 20.44
CA GLU A 48 21.07 5.15 19.54
C GLU A 48 21.51 5.02 18.07
N ARG A 49 22.83 4.88 17.85
CA ARG A 49 23.38 4.64 16.51
C ARG A 49 22.93 3.29 15.94
N ARG A 50 22.87 2.25 16.78
CA ARG A 50 22.46 0.90 16.38
C ARG A 50 20.98 0.84 16.02
N SER A 51 20.11 1.50 16.79
CA SER A 51 18.69 1.62 16.50
C SER A 51 18.41 2.30 15.16
N ARG A 52 19.17 3.36 14.82
CA ARG A 52 19.05 4.04 13.54
C ARG A 52 19.43 3.13 12.36
N VAL A 53 20.52 2.36 12.48
CA VAL A 53 20.93 1.40 11.44
C VAL A 53 19.85 0.35 11.20
N ILE A 54 19.33 -0.27 12.26
CA ILE A 54 18.27 -1.29 12.15
C ILE A 54 17.04 -0.70 11.45
N ARG A 55 16.60 0.51 11.84
CA ARG A 55 15.45 1.18 11.21
C ARG A 55 15.67 1.42 9.72
N PHE A 56 16.85 1.90 9.32
CA PHE A 56 17.18 2.07 7.90
C PHE A 56 17.21 0.74 7.15
N THR A 57 17.82 -0.30 7.74
CA THR A 57 17.85 -1.64 7.13
C THR A 57 16.45 -2.19 6.89
N VAL A 58 15.54 -2.04 7.86
CA VAL A 58 14.14 -2.47 7.72
C VAL A 58 13.43 -1.68 6.61
N ILE A 59 13.60 -0.36 6.56
CA ILE A 59 13.00 0.46 5.49
C ILE A 59 13.53 0.03 4.12
N VAL A 60 14.85 -0.17 3.99
CA VAL A 60 15.46 -0.61 2.73
C VAL A 60 14.95 -2.00 2.33
N ALA A 61 14.87 -2.94 3.26
CA ALA A 61 14.34 -4.28 2.99
C ALA A 61 12.88 -4.23 2.53
N LEU A 62 12.05 -3.41 3.19
CA LEU A 62 10.65 -3.23 2.84
C LEU A 62 10.49 -2.57 1.45
N VAL A 63 11.27 -1.54 1.15
CA VAL A 63 11.29 -0.92 -0.18
C VAL A 63 11.76 -1.92 -1.23
N ALA A 64 12.80 -2.70 -0.96
CA ALA A 64 13.31 -3.72 -1.89
C ALA A 64 12.27 -4.82 -2.15
N MET A 65 11.44 -5.17 -1.17
CA MET A 65 10.37 -6.14 -1.32
C MET A 65 9.16 -5.56 -2.09
N LEU A 66 8.82 -4.29 -1.86
CA LEU A 66 7.69 -3.64 -2.51
C LEU A 66 7.99 -3.15 -3.93
N ALA A 67 9.24 -2.75 -4.20
CA ALA A 67 9.69 -2.27 -5.51
C ALA A 67 9.29 -3.20 -6.67
N PRO A 68 9.57 -4.52 -6.66
CA PRO A 68 9.19 -5.40 -7.77
C PRO A 68 7.67 -5.54 -7.92
N ILE A 69 6.91 -5.48 -6.82
CA ILE A 69 5.44 -5.59 -6.84
C ILE A 69 4.84 -4.37 -7.56
N VAL A 70 5.27 -3.17 -7.17
CA VAL A 70 4.84 -1.91 -7.79
C VAL A 70 5.28 -1.86 -9.24
N LEU A 71 6.54 -2.20 -9.52
CA LEU A 71 7.10 -2.16 -10.87
C LEU A 71 6.36 -3.12 -11.81
N SER A 72 6.04 -4.33 -11.33
CA SER A 72 5.22 -5.29 -12.07
C SER A 72 3.83 -4.72 -12.36
N THR A 73 3.20 -4.10 -11.38
CA THR A 73 1.84 -3.54 -11.53
C THR A 73 1.81 -2.40 -12.54
N VAL A 74 2.78 -1.47 -12.46
CA VAL A 74 2.93 -0.35 -13.39
C VAL A 74 3.26 -0.85 -14.80
N SER A 75 4.11 -1.87 -14.94
CA SER A 75 4.47 -2.44 -16.24
C SER A 75 3.25 -3.06 -16.94
N VAL A 76 2.43 -3.81 -16.20
CA VAL A 76 1.19 -4.40 -16.73
C VAL A 76 0.21 -3.29 -17.14
N ALA A 77 0.05 -2.25 -16.31
CA ALA A 77 -0.80 -1.12 -16.61
C ALA A 77 -0.34 -0.36 -17.87
N GLN A 78 0.96 -0.08 -17.98
CA GLN A 78 1.56 0.58 -19.15
C GLN A 78 1.36 -0.23 -20.43
N SER A 79 1.58 -1.55 -20.37
CA SER A 79 1.40 -2.42 -21.54
C SER A 79 -0.06 -2.49 -22.01
N SER A 80 -1.02 -2.45 -21.08
CA SER A 80 -2.44 -2.40 -21.39
C SER A 80 -2.82 -1.06 -22.02
N ALA A 81 -2.35 0.05 -21.41
CA ALA A 81 -2.63 1.40 -21.91
C ALA A 81 -2.03 1.65 -23.29
N ALA A 82 -0.81 1.15 -23.56
CA ALA A 82 -0.17 1.24 -24.87
C ALA A 82 -0.98 0.53 -25.97
N ARG A 83 -1.54 -0.67 -25.69
CA ARG A 83 -2.41 -1.37 -26.64
C ARG A 83 -3.68 -0.58 -26.95
N SER A 84 -4.32 -0.03 -25.93
CA SER A 84 -5.53 0.79 -26.10
C SER A 84 -5.24 2.08 -26.88
N CYS A 85 -4.13 2.75 -26.60
CA CYS A 85 -3.70 3.95 -27.30
C CYS A 85 -3.43 3.68 -28.79
N ALA A 86 -2.77 2.57 -29.14
CA ALA A 86 -2.53 2.18 -30.53
C ALA A 86 -3.84 1.99 -31.33
N VAL A 87 -4.87 1.40 -30.71
CA VAL A 87 -6.19 1.25 -31.34
C VAL A 87 -6.85 2.62 -31.57
N ILE A 88 -6.80 3.52 -30.58
CA ILE A 88 -7.40 4.86 -30.67
C ILE A 88 -6.70 5.70 -31.73
N VAL A 89 -5.37 5.75 -31.73
CA VAL A 89 -4.60 6.51 -32.72
C VAL A 89 -4.91 6.03 -34.13
N SER A 90 -5.00 4.71 -34.35
CA SER A 90 -5.40 4.17 -35.67
C SER A 90 -6.81 4.60 -36.13
N ALA A 91 -7.70 4.91 -35.19
CA ALA A 91 -9.06 5.33 -35.46
C ALA A 91 -9.21 6.86 -35.66
N TYR A 92 -8.43 7.65 -34.91
CA TYR A 92 -8.58 9.12 -34.86
C TYR A 92 -7.52 9.89 -35.65
N ASP A 93 -6.31 9.35 -35.79
CA ASP A 93 -5.20 10.05 -36.44
C ASP A 93 -4.35 9.06 -37.26
N ARG A 94 -4.73 8.90 -38.54
CA ARG A 94 -4.03 7.98 -39.47
C ARG A 94 -2.67 8.50 -39.93
N ASP A 95 -2.37 9.78 -39.68
CA ASP A 95 -1.13 10.43 -40.09
C ASP A 95 -0.10 10.51 -38.93
N ALA A 96 -0.44 9.99 -37.74
CA ALA A 96 0.47 9.92 -36.60
C ALA A 96 1.65 8.98 -36.88
N ALA A 97 2.87 9.49 -36.70
CA ALA A 97 4.10 8.73 -36.91
C ALA A 97 4.40 7.74 -35.76
N GLY A 98 3.75 7.93 -34.62
CA GLY A 98 3.92 7.13 -33.41
C GLY A 98 2.88 7.46 -32.34
N SER A 99 2.89 6.68 -31.27
CA SER A 99 2.07 6.91 -30.08
C SER A 99 2.83 6.48 -28.84
N HIS A 100 2.74 7.27 -27.77
CA HIS A 100 3.28 6.88 -26.48
C HIS A 100 2.29 7.20 -25.37
N VAL A 101 2.48 6.53 -24.23
CA VAL A 101 1.59 6.60 -23.09
C VAL A 101 2.39 6.96 -21.84
N ALA A 102 1.93 7.96 -21.10
CA ALA A 102 2.56 8.41 -19.87
C ALA A 102 1.55 8.40 -18.71
N LEU A 103 2.04 8.10 -17.50
CA LEU A 103 1.25 8.22 -16.28
C LEU A 103 1.37 9.67 -15.79
N GLU A 104 0.25 10.38 -15.81
CA GLU A 104 0.14 11.78 -15.43
C GLU A 104 -0.78 11.87 -14.21
N LEU A 105 -0.21 12.11 -13.03
CA LEU A 105 -0.98 12.24 -11.79
C LEU A 105 -1.67 13.62 -11.70
N PHE A 106 -1.19 14.61 -12.44
CA PHE A 106 -1.69 15.98 -12.43
C PHE A 106 -2.06 16.47 -13.84
N GLY A 107 -2.32 15.54 -14.76
CA GLY A 107 -2.63 15.88 -16.14
C GLY A 107 -4.07 16.33 -16.36
N PRO A 108 -4.36 16.88 -17.56
CA PRO A 108 -5.70 17.30 -17.93
C PRO A 108 -6.66 16.09 -17.94
N GLY A 109 -7.81 16.24 -17.27
CA GLY A 109 -8.76 15.16 -17.01
C GLY A 109 -8.55 14.38 -15.70
N GLY A 110 -7.50 14.68 -14.92
CA GLY A 110 -7.21 14.08 -13.61
C GLY A 110 -6.18 12.95 -13.65
N ALA A 111 -5.84 12.41 -12.47
CA ALA A 111 -4.81 11.39 -12.31
C ALA A 111 -5.10 10.14 -13.16
N GLY A 112 -4.24 9.84 -14.12
CA GLY A 112 -4.46 8.73 -15.04
C GLY A 112 -3.37 8.55 -16.09
N TRP A 113 -3.61 7.60 -16.99
CA TRP A 113 -2.78 7.38 -18.16
C TRP A 113 -3.23 8.28 -19.31
N ILE A 114 -2.31 9.07 -19.85
CA ILE A 114 -2.56 9.94 -21.01
C ILE A 114 -1.89 9.35 -22.25
N CYS A 115 -2.67 9.28 -23.33
CA CYS A 115 -2.23 8.83 -24.66
C CYS A 115 -1.86 10.05 -25.49
N TYR A 116 -0.63 10.06 -26.00
CA TYR A 116 -0.08 11.08 -26.87
C TYR A 116 0.11 10.50 -28.27
N ALA A 117 -0.28 11.26 -29.31
CA ALA A 117 0.19 10.98 -30.66
C ALA A 117 1.42 11.82 -30.97
N ASP A 118 2.40 11.16 -31.56
CA ASP A 118 3.57 11.82 -32.11
C ASP A 118 3.19 12.38 -33.49
N ALA A 119 2.77 13.64 -33.50
CA ALA A 119 2.66 14.46 -34.69
C ALA A 119 4.06 14.99 -35.08
N SER A 120 4.22 15.52 -36.30
CA SER A 120 5.48 16.03 -36.87
C SER A 120 6.09 17.27 -36.17
N GLY A 121 5.75 17.50 -34.90
CA GLY A 121 6.25 18.55 -34.04
C GLY A 121 6.16 18.11 -32.58
N GLU A 122 5.16 18.61 -31.87
CA GLU A 122 4.98 18.37 -30.43
C GLU A 122 3.98 17.23 -30.16
N PRO A 123 4.23 16.36 -29.16
CA PRO A 123 3.31 15.29 -28.84
C PRO A 123 1.99 15.86 -28.32
N ARG A 124 0.89 15.50 -28.98
CA ARG A 124 -0.44 16.02 -28.63
C ARG A 124 -1.20 15.00 -27.78
N PRO A 125 -1.73 15.39 -26.61
CA PRO A 125 -2.58 14.51 -25.83
C PRO A 125 -3.91 14.32 -26.56
N ILE A 126 -4.32 13.07 -26.78
CA ILE A 126 -5.57 12.74 -27.49
C ILE A 126 -6.64 12.25 -26.52
N ALA A 127 -6.25 11.43 -25.54
CA ALA A 127 -7.20 10.78 -24.65
C ALA A 127 -6.61 10.54 -23.26
N ASN A 128 -7.45 10.73 -22.24
CA ASN A 128 -7.18 10.29 -20.88
C ASN A 128 -7.88 8.93 -20.67
N LEU A 129 -7.09 7.88 -20.46
CA LEU A 129 -7.56 6.51 -20.25
C LEU A 129 -7.91 6.26 -18.76
N GLY A 130 -7.69 7.24 -17.89
CA GLY A 130 -7.92 7.15 -16.46
C GLY A 130 -6.89 6.28 -15.73
N LEU A 131 -7.18 5.98 -14.45
CA LEU A 131 -6.31 5.16 -13.60
C LEU A 131 -6.36 3.66 -13.97
N LEU A 132 -7.45 3.22 -14.59
CA LEU A 132 -7.70 1.83 -14.98
C LEU A 132 -7.68 1.73 -16.53
N PRO A 133 -6.66 1.10 -17.13
CA PRO A 133 -6.48 1.06 -18.59
C PRO A 133 -7.50 0.22 -19.38
N GLY A 134 -8.64 -0.13 -18.78
CA GLY A 134 -9.78 -0.81 -19.41
C GLY A 134 -11.11 -0.04 -19.33
N ALA A 135 -11.14 1.11 -18.65
CA ALA A 135 -12.32 1.98 -18.67
C ALA A 135 -12.42 2.66 -20.06
N PRO A 136 -13.64 2.96 -20.54
CA PRO A 136 -13.81 3.66 -21.81
C PRO A 136 -13.03 4.98 -21.78
N PRO A 137 -12.16 5.23 -22.78
CA PRO A 137 -11.32 6.41 -22.81
C PRO A 137 -12.19 7.67 -22.81
N ARG A 138 -11.80 8.69 -22.05
CA ARG A 138 -12.34 10.03 -22.25
C ARG A 138 -11.47 10.72 -23.29
N VAL A 139 -12.04 10.94 -24.47
CA VAL A 139 -11.41 11.77 -25.51
C VAL A 139 -11.31 13.17 -24.93
N LEU A 140 -10.10 13.73 -24.93
CA LEU A 140 -9.85 15.05 -24.36
C LEU A 140 -10.36 16.10 -25.35
N GLY A 141 -11.25 16.99 -24.90
CA GLY A 141 -11.78 18.07 -25.73
C GLY A 141 -10.70 19.13 -26.02
N PRO A 142 -10.83 19.89 -27.14
CA PRO A 142 -9.87 20.94 -27.50
C PRO A 142 -9.75 22.05 -26.44
N ASP A 143 -10.78 22.25 -25.62
CA ASP A 143 -10.79 23.25 -24.54
C ASP A 143 -10.03 22.78 -23.27
N GLU A 144 -9.63 21.51 -23.23
CA GLU A 144 -8.99 20.85 -22.08
C GLU A 144 -7.49 20.58 -22.34
N VAL A 145 -7.02 20.86 -23.55
CA VAL A 145 -5.60 20.84 -23.94
C VAL A 145 -5.02 22.22 -23.66
N PRO A 146 -4.14 22.41 -22.65
CA PRO A 146 -3.47 23.69 -22.47
C PRO A 146 -2.61 23.99 -23.72
N ALA A 147 -2.75 25.23 -24.21
CA ALA A 147 -2.10 25.74 -25.42
C ALA A 147 -0.57 25.82 -25.31
#